data_AF-A0A971MS80-F1
#
_entry.id   AF-A0A971MS80-F1
#
_cell.length_a   1.000
_cell.length_b   1.000
_cell.length_c   1.000
_cell.angle_alpha   90.00
_cell.angle_beta   90.00
_cell.angle_gamma   90.00
#
_symmetry.space_group_name_H-M   'P 1'
#
loop_
_entity.id
_entity.type
_entity.pdbx_description
1 polymer ?
#
loop_
_entity_poly.entity_id
_entity_poly.type
_entity_poly.pdbx_seq_one_letter_code
_entity_poly.pdbx_strand_id
1 'polypeptide(L)' 'MKISSQFQDYFLLAKGLYRTGPAHDFSHIERVFSLAFNIGKAEGADLWILGLAALFHDLARDQEAMSKGEIC' A
#
# COMPACT_ATOMS: atom_id res chain seq x y z
N MET A 1 -7.90 7.26 11.36
CA MET A 1 -7.48 5.90 11.78
C MET A 1 -6.30 6.07 12.75
N LYS A 2 -6.33 5.51 13.97
CA LYS A 2 -5.11 5.44 14.78
C LYS A 2 -4.24 4.36 14.17
N ILE A 3 -3.21 4.74 13.42
CA ILE A 3 -2.24 3.81 12.86
C ILE A 3 -1.56 3.13 14.06
N SER A 4 -1.54 1.79 14.08
CA SER A 4 -0.75 1.06 15.07
C SER A 4 0.70 1.54 14.98
N SER A 5 1.37 1.77 16.12
CA SER A 5 2.78 2.21 16.15
C SER A 5 3.68 1.33 15.26
N GLN A 6 3.29 0.06 15.09
CA GLN A 6 3.98 -0.92 14.28
C GLN A 6 4.10 -0.54 12.79
N PHE A 7 3.13 0.17 12.22
CA PHE A 7 3.12 0.51 10.79
C PHE A 7 3.55 1.94 10.49
N GLN A 8 3.79 2.76 11.52
CA GLN A 8 3.94 4.19 11.36
C GLN A 8 5.12 4.57 10.46
N ASP A 9 6.27 3.91 10.64
CA ASP A 9 7.46 4.13 9.81
C ASP A 9 7.25 3.67 8.36
N TYR A 10 6.50 2.57 8.16
CA TYR A 10 6.18 2.05 6.83
C TYR A 10 5.20 2.94 6.08
N PHE A 11 4.24 3.54 6.77
CA PHE A 11 3.35 4.56 6.18
C PHE A 11 4.14 5.78 5.74
N LEU A 12 5.09 6.25 6.56
CA LEU A 12 5.93 7.38 6.20
C LEU A 12 6.82 7.07 4.99
N LEU A 13 7.43 5.88 4.98
CA LEU A 13 8.21 5.39 3.85
C LEU A 13 7.35 5.32 2.58
N ALA A 14 6.23 4.61 2.63
CA ALA A 14 5.33 4.46 1.49
C ALA A 14 4.88 5.82 0.95
N LYS A 15 4.45 6.74 1.82
CA LYS A 15 4.05 8.09 1.43
C LYS A 15 5.16 8.87 0.71
N GLY A 16 6.43 8.62 1.03
CA GLY A 16 7.57 9.22 0.34
C GLY A 16 7.93 8.55 -0.99
N LEU A 17 7.47 7.32 -1.23
CA LEU A 17 7.77 6.55 -2.43
C LEU A 17 6.73 6.73 -3.54
N TYR A 18 5.44 6.83 -3.20
CA TYR A 18 4.38 7.00 -4.18
C TYR A 18 4.42 8.40 -4.79
N ARG A 19 4.44 8.47 -6.14
CA ARG A 19 4.46 9.73 -6.89
C ARG A 19 3.05 10.22 -7.19
N THR A 20 2.94 11.53 -7.36
CA THR A 20 1.66 12.25 -7.53
C THR A 20 1.07 12.03 -8.94
N GLY A 21 0.31 10.96 -9.11
CA GLY A 21 -0.63 10.78 -10.22
C GLY A 21 -2.03 10.52 -9.67
N PRO A 22 -3.12 11.04 -10.29
CA PRO A 22 -4.48 10.94 -9.75
C PRO A 22 -5.02 9.51 -9.59
N ALA A 23 -4.40 8.51 -10.22
CA ALA A 23 -4.76 7.10 -10.08
C ALA A 23 -3.90 6.32 -9.07
N HIS A 24 -2.71 6.83 -8.71
CA HIS A 24 -1.71 6.11 -7.90
C HIS A 24 -1.15 6.95 -6.76
N ASP A 25 -1.83 8.04 -6.40
CA ASP A 25 -1.44 8.82 -5.23
C ASP A 25 -1.65 8.02 -3.93
N PHE A 26 -1.00 8.48 -2.86
CA PHE A 26 -1.02 7.77 -1.59
C PHE A 26 -2.44 7.56 -1.02
N SER A 27 -3.43 8.35 -1.45
CA SER A 27 -4.82 8.17 -1.01
C SER A 27 -5.39 6.82 -1.45
N HIS A 28 -4.99 6.32 -2.63
CA HIS A 28 -5.37 4.99 -3.10
C HIS A 28 -4.87 3.91 -2.12
N ILE A 29 -3.59 3.99 -1.76
CA ILE A 29 -2.92 3.06 -0.85
C ILE A 29 -3.56 3.10 0.55
N GLU A 30 -3.87 4.29 1.08
CA GLU A 30 -4.54 4.42 2.38
C GLU A 30 -5.91 3.72 2.41
N ARG A 31 -6.70 3.83 1.33
CA ARG A 31 -8.00 3.16 1.22
C ARG A 31 -7.85 1.64 1.12
N VAL A 32 -6.93 1.16 0.27
CA VAL A 32 -6.65 -0.27 0.11
C VAL A 32 -6.17 -0.89 1.41
N PHE A 33 -5.21 -0.26 2.09
CA PHE A 33 -4.73 -0.71 3.39
C PHE A 33 -5.87 -0.80 4.40
N SER A 34 -6.70 0.26 4.52
CA SER A 34 -7.79 0.29 5.50
C SER A 34 -8.82 -0.82 5.24
N LEU A 35 -9.17 -1.05 3.98
CA LEU A 35 -10.10 -2.11 3.58
C LEU A 35 -9.51 -3.50 3.86
N ALA A 36 -8.29 -3.75 3.40
CA ALA A 36 -7.60 -5.02 3.60
C ALA A 36 -7.43 -5.33 5.09
N PHE A 37 -7.06 -4.34 5.90
CA PHE A 37 -6.88 -4.51 7.35
C PHE A 37 -8.19 -4.86 8.06
N ASN A 38 -9.32 -4.28 7.63
CA ASN A 38 -10.63 -4.62 8.19
C ASN A 38 -11.07 -6.04 7.81
N ILE A 39 -10.87 -6.43 6.55
CA ILE A 39 -11.16 -7.81 6.09
C ILE A 39 -10.26 -8.80 6.81
N GLY A 40 -8.94 -8.56 6.84
CA GLY A 40 -7.97 -9.45 7.49
C GLY A 40 -8.24 -9.67 8.96
N LYS A 41 -8.77 -8.67 9.68
CA LYS A 41 -9.22 -8.84 11.07
C LYS A 41 -10.39 -9.81 11.19
N ALA A 42 -11.36 -9.72 10.29
CA ALA A 42 -12.54 -10.59 10.29
C ALA A 42 -12.18 -12.03 9.89
N GLU A 43 -11.24 -12.18 8.95
CA GLU A 43 -10.81 -13.47 8.41
C GLU A 43 -9.68 -14.14 9.23
N GLY A 44 -9.19 -13.49 10.30
CA GLY A 44 -8.08 -14.01 11.10
C GLY A 44 -6.73 -14.07 10.37
N ALA A 45 -6.53 -13.18 9.40
CA ALA A 45 -5.28 -13.08 8.65
C ALA A 45 -4.13 -12.55 9.53
N ASP A 46 -2.90 -12.86 9.15
CA ASP A 46 -1.72 -12.18 9.69
C ASP A 46 -1.73 -10.72 9.23
N LEU A 47 -2.10 -9.83 10.16
CA LEU A 47 -2.23 -8.41 9.89
C LEU A 47 -0.89 -7.73 9.58
N TRP A 48 0.22 -8.27 10.05
CA TRP A 48 1.54 -7.73 9.78
C TRP A 48 1.91 -7.93 8.30
N ILE A 49 1.80 -9.18 7.84
CA ILE A 49 2.05 -9.53 6.44
C ILE A 49 1.06 -8.81 5.52
N LEU A 50 -0.24 -8.86 5.85
CA LEU A 50 -1.28 -8.24 5.04
C LEU A 50 -1.11 -6.72 4.94
N GLY A 51 -0.78 -6.06 6.06
CA GLY A 51 -0.58 -4.62 6.11
C GLY A 51 0.60 -4.16 5.26
N LEU A 52 1.74 -4.85 5.34
CA LEU A 52 2.91 -4.56 4.50
C LEU A 52 2.62 -4.83 3.02
N ALA A 53 1.99 -5.96 2.70
CA ALA A 53 1.60 -6.28 1.33
C ALA A 53 0.69 -5.18 0.75
N ALA A 54 -0.34 -4.75 1.49
CA ALA A 54 -1.26 -3.71 1.04
C ALA A 54 -0.57 -2.34 0.84
N LEU A 55 0.38 -1.96 1.72
CA LEU A 55 1.12 -0.70 1.60
C LEU A 55 2.00 -0.62 0.35
N PHE A 56 2.58 -1.74 -0.08
CA PHE A 56 3.61 -1.76 -1.13
C PHE A 56 3.18 -2.44 -2.43
N HIS A 57 1.94 -2.92 -2.54
CA HIS A 57 1.48 -3.70 -3.70
C HIS A 57 1.61 -2.97 -5.05
N ASP A 58 1.53 -1.64 -5.05
CA ASP A 58 1.43 -0.81 -6.27
C ASP A 58 2.70 0.04 -6.51
N LEU A 59 3.80 -0.26 -5.82
CA LEU A 59 5.02 0.58 -5.82
C LEU A 59 5.70 0.68 -7.19
N ALA A 60 5.62 -0.36 -8.02
CA ALA A 60 6.35 -0.46 -9.30
C ALA A 60 5.53 0.00 -10.52
N ARG A 61 4.34 0.57 -10.33
CA ARG A 61 3.43 0.93 -11.43
C ARG A 61 4.03 1.94 -12.42
N ASP A 62 4.84 2.88 -11.93
CA ASP A 62 5.53 3.83 -12.79
C ASP A 62 6.53 3.12 -13.72
N GLN A 63 7.28 2.15 -13.19
CA GLN A 63 8.24 1.35 -13.95
C GLN A 63 7.55 0.42 -14.95
N GLU A 64 6.44 -0.21 -14.54
CA GLU A 64 5.58 -1.00 -15.44
C GLU A 64 5.08 -0.15 -16.60
N ALA A 65 4.56 1.06 -16.31
CA ALA A 65 4.09 1.98 -17.34
C ALA A 65 5.22 2.42 -18.28
N MET A 66 6.41 2.75 -17.76
CA MET A 66 7.58 3.12 -18.56
C MET A 66 8.09 1.97 -19.44
N SER A 67 8.05 0.74 -18.93
CA SER A 67 8.44 -0.46 -19.66
C SER A 67 7.36 -0.96 -20.62
N LYS A 68 6.18 -0.32 -20.66
CA LYS A 68 5.02 -0.76 -21.45
C LYS A 68 4.61 -2.20 -21.14
N GLY A 69 4.76 -2.59 -19.86
CA GLY A 69 4.40 -3.93 -19.38
C GLY A 69 5.46 -5.01 -19.61
N GLU A 70 6.69 -4.66 -20.03
CA GLU A 70 7.80 -5.62 -20.07
C GLU A 70 8.35 -5.96 -18.67
N ILE A 71 8.16 -5.06 -17.70
CA ILE A 71 8.52 -5.26 -16.29
C ILE A 71 7.24 -5.14 -15.45
N CYS A 72 6.98 -6.15 -14.61
CA CYS A 72 5.86 -6.22 -13.67
C CYS A 72 6.39 -6.46 -12.25
#